data_AF-A0A3G2UZF1-F1
#
_entry.id   AF-A0A3G2UZF1-F1
#
_cell.length_a   1.000
_cell.length_b   1.000
_cell.length_c   1.000
_cell.angle_alpha   90.00
_cell.angle_beta   90.00
_cell.angle_gamma   90.00
#
_symmetry.space_group_name_H-M   'P 1'
#
loop_
_entity.id
_entity.type
_entity.pdbx_description
1 polymer ?
#
loop_
_entity_poly.entity_id
_entity_poly.type
_entity_poly.pdbx_seq_one_letter_code
_entity_poly.pdbx_strand_id
1 'polypeptide(L)' 'MCERCDAKGLTVFATVVDHIQPLALGGSDEDENTRNLCDDCHRDVTAEQFGHRAVGGCDADGLPIDPSHPWNRS' A
#
# COMPACT_ATOMS: atom_id res chain seq x y z
N MET A 1 17.01 -4.87 1.95
CA MET A 1 16.28 -5.64 0.92
C MET A 1 14.80 -5.49 1.23
N CYS A 2 13.90 -5.52 0.24
CA CYS A 2 12.47 -5.53 0.53
C CYS A 2 12.08 -6.87 1.15
N GLU A 3 11.64 -6.85 2.41
CA GLU A 3 11.37 -8.06 3.20
C GLU A 3 10.18 -8.87 2.65
N ARG A 4 9.14 -8.20 2.12
CA ARG A 4 8.01 -8.87 1.45
C ARG A 4 8.39 -9.53 0.12
N CYS A 5 9.30 -8.92 -0.65
CA CYS A 5 9.80 -9.51 -1.89
C CYS A 5 10.74 -10.68 -1.59
N ASP A 6 11.61 -10.53 -0.60
CA ASP A 6 12.55 -11.57 -0.18
C ASP A 6 11.82 -12.84 0.28
N ALA A 7 10.75 -12.69 1.07
CA ALA A 7 9.86 -13.79 1.47
C ALA A 7 9.20 -14.53 0.29
N LYS A 8 9.11 -13.88 -0.88
CA LYS A 8 8.61 -14.45 -2.15
C LYS A 8 9.73 -15.00 -3.05
N GLY A 9 10.99 -14.96 -2.60
CA GLY A 9 12.16 -15.35 -3.38
C GLY A 9 12.59 -14.31 -4.42
N LEU A 10 12.17 -13.05 -4.28
CA LEU A 10 12.50 -11.94 -5.17
C LEU A 10 13.52 -11.00 -4.54
N THR A 11 14.59 -10.69 -5.28
CA THR A 11 15.62 -9.74 -4.85
C THR A 11 15.28 -8.34 -5.34
N VAL A 12 14.61 -7.54 -4.50
CA VAL A 12 14.18 -6.16 -4.81
C VAL A 12 14.67 -5.20 -3.73
N PHE A 13 15.34 -4.11 -4.12
CA PHE A 13 15.79 -3.10 -3.16
C PHE A 13 14.62 -2.50 -2.38
N ALA A 14 14.83 -2.28 -1.09
CA ALA A 14 13.93 -1.49 -0.28
C ALA A 14 14.22 0.00 -0.52
N THR A 15 13.16 0.79 -0.59
CA THR A 15 13.19 2.24 -0.81
C THR A 15 12.51 3.00 0.33
N VAL A 16 11.74 2.31 1.17
CA VAL A 16 10.96 2.89 2.27
C VAL A 16 11.10 2.02 3.52
N VAL A 17 11.16 2.67 4.68
CA VAL A 17 11.02 2.05 6.00
C VAL A 17 9.55 2.22 6.42
N ASP A 18 8.88 1.10 6.69
CA ASP A 18 7.47 1.02 7.05
C ASP A 18 7.30 0.57 8.50
N HIS A 19 6.38 1.19 9.24
CA HIS A 19 6.03 0.74 10.59
C HIS A 19 5.04 -0.44 10.52
N ILE A 20 5.40 -1.58 11.13
CA ILE A 20 4.60 -2.81 11.15
C ILE A 20 3.21 -2.53 11.74
N GLN A 21 3.15 -1.86 12.89
CA GLN A 21 1.97 -1.16 13.37
C GLN A 21 2.12 0.33 13.04
N PRO A 22 1.21 0.94 12.27
CA PRO A 22 1.31 2.35 11.92
C PRO A 22 1.32 3.25 13.15
N LEU A 23 2.13 4.32 13.12
CA LEU A 23 2.13 5.35 14.16
C LEU A 23 0.73 5.96 14.38
N ALA A 24 -0.04 6.15 13.29
CA ALA A 24 -1.42 6.64 13.35
C ALA A 24 -2.38 5.70 14.09
N LEU A 25 -2.03 4.42 14.22
CA LEU A 25 -2.77 3.40 14.95
C LEU A 25 -2.06 3.01 16.27
N GLY A 26 -1.18 3.88 16.77
CA GLY A 26 -0.51 3.71 18.07
C GLY A 26 0.72 2.80 18.05
N GLY A 27 1.34 2.57 16.89
CA GLY A 27 2.65 1.91 16.81
C GLY A 27 3.78 2.77 17.40
N SER A 28 4.86 2.13 17.83
CA SER A 28 6.07 2.81 18.31
C SER A 28 7.00 3.21 17.16
N ASP A 29 7.84 4.22 17.39
CA ASP A 29 8.91 4.63 16.46
C ASP A 29 10.24 3.99 16.88
N GLU A 30 10.21 2.68 17.07
CA GLU A 30 11.35 1.85 17.47
C GLU A 30 11.69 0.90 16.32
N ASP A 31 12.96 0.55 16.17
CA ASP A 31 13.45 -0.30 15.06
C ASP A 31 12.71 -1.65 15.02
N GLU A 32 12.30 -2.19 16.17
CA GLU A 32 11.52 -3.43 16.30
C GLU A 32 10.14 -3.35 15.65
N ASN A 33 9.57 -2.14 15.51
CA ASN A 33 8.31 -1.90 14.81
C ASN A 33 8.54 -1.48 13.35
N THR A 34 9.74 -1.62 12.79
CA THR A 34 10.01 -1.25 11.40
C THR A 34 10.27 -2.47 10.50
N ARG A 35 10.00 -2.30 9.21
CA ARG A 35 10.40 -3.23 8.14
C ARG A 35 10.75 -2.48 6.86
N ASN A 36 11.67 -3.02 6.08
CA ASN A 36 12.15 -2.43 4.84
C ASN A 36 11.34 -2.93 3.64
N LEU A 37 10.71 -2.01 2.90
CA LEU A 37 9.85 -2.34 1.76
C LEU A 37 10.26 -1.57 0.50
N CYS A 38 9.97 -2.15 -0.68
CA CYS A 38 9.93 -1.38 -1.92
C CYS A 38 8.61 -0.59 -1.99
N ASP A 39 8.54 0.43 -2.86
CA ASP A 39 7.37 1.29 -2.97
C ASP A 39 6.06 0.52 -3.25
N ASP A 40 6.12 -0.51 -4.09
CA ASP A 40 4.94 -1.31 -4.44
C ASP A 40 4.42 -2.08 -3.20
N CYS A 41 5.32 -2.78 -2.50
CA CYS A 41 4.95 -3.50 -1.28
C CYS A 41 4.51 -2.56 -0.16
N HIS A 42 5.08 -1.35 -0.08
CA HIS A 42 4.66 -0.34 0.88
C HIS A 42 3.23 0.14 0.59
N ARG A 43 2.89 0.44 -0.68
CA ARG A 43 1.51 0.82 -1.05
C ARG A 43 0.49 -0.27 -0.72
N ASP A 44 0.82 -1.53 -0.99
CA ASP A 44 -0.04 -2.68 -0.64
C ASP A 44 -0.27 -2.77 0.87
N VAL A 45 0.82 -2.68 1.65
CA VAL A 45 0.77 -2.68 3.11
C VAL A 45 -0.11 -1.57 3.66
N THR A 46 0.10 -0.33 3.18
CA THR A 46 -0.67 0.81 3.65
C THR A 46 -2.15 0.61 3.35
N ALA A 47 -2.49 0.08 2.17
CA ALA A 47 -3.87 -0.22 1.83
C ALA A 47 -4.47 -1.29 2.76
N GLU A 48 -3.73 -2.36 3.07
CA GLU A 48 -4.13 -3.40 4.02
C GLU A 48 -4.36 -2.84 5.44
N GLN A 49 -3.41 -2.06 5.97
CA GLN A 49 -3.44 -1.53 7.34
C GLN A 49 -4.57 -0.54 7.58
N PHE A 50 -4.89 0.29 6.58
CA PHE A 50 -5.92 1.33 6.69
C PHE A 50 -7.26 0.92 6.06
N GLY A 51 -7.38 -0.33 5.57
CA GLY A 51 -8.59 -0.83 4.96
C GLY A 51 -8.96 -0.11 3.65
N HIS A 52 -7.99 0.47 2.96
CA HIS A 52 -8.22 1.07 1.66
C HIS A 52 -8.40 -0.01 0.61
N ARG A 53 -9.49 0.05 -0.13
CA ARG A 53 -9.68 -0.78 -1.31
C ARG A 53 -8.95 -0.12 -2.48
N ALA A 54 -8.27 -0.91 -3.30
CA ALA A 54 -7.81 -0.45 -4.60
C ALA A 54 -9.05 0.00 -5.41
N VAL A 55 -9.25 1.31 -5.48
CA VAL A 55 -10.28 1.92 -6.32
C VAL A 55 -9.68 1.99 -7.73
N GLY A 56 -10.42 1.52 -8.73
CA GLY A 56 -10.01 1.68 -10.12
C GLY A 56 -9.73 3.16 -10.42
N GLY A 57 -8.74 3.42 -11.28
CA GLY A 57 -8.41 4.78 -11.71
C GLY A 57 -9.52 5.42 -12.55
N CYS A 58 -9.19 6.49 -13.25
CA CYS A 58 -10.10 7.13 -14.20
C CYS A 58 -9.74 6.76 -15.65
N ASP A 59 -10.74 6.76 -16.54
CA ASP A 59 -10.54 6.62 -17.98
C ASP A 59 -10.03 7.92 -18.63
N ALA A 60 -9.91 7.92 -19.96
CA ALA A 60 -9.40 9.06 -20.72
C ALA A 60 -10.31 10.30 -20.66
N ASP A 61 -11.59 10.11 -20.35
CA ASP A 61 -12.59 11.18 -20.19
C ASP A 61 -12.66 11.66 -18.72
N GLY A 62 -11.86 11.05 -17.83
CA GLY A 62 -11.77 11.39 -16.42
C GLY A 62 -12.85 10.73 -15.55
N LEU A 63 -13.60 9.77 -16.10
CA LEU A 63 -14.62 9.04 -15.37
C LEU A 63 -14.03 7.83 -14.64
N PRO A 64 -14.51 7.50 -13.43
CA PRO A 64 -14.05 6.31 -12.71
C PRO A 64 -14.23 5.04 -13.54
N ILE A 65 -13.21 4.20 -13.63
CA ILE A 65 -13.25 2.95 -14.41
C ILE A 65 -14.22 1.93 -13.80
N ASP A 66 -14.45 1.99 -12.48
CA ASP A 66 -15.43 1.13 -11.81
C ASP A 66 -16.86 1.47 -12.27
N PRO A 67 -17.56 0.57 -13.01
CA PRO A 67 -18.91 0.85 -13.50
C PRO A 67 -19.92 1.04 -12.37
N SER A 68 -19.62 0.51 -11.19
CA SER A 68 -20.45 0.62 -9.99
C SER A 68 -20.20 1.91 -9.20
N HIS A 69 -19.24 2.74 -9.61
CA HIS A 69 -18.94 4.01 -8.96
C HIS A 69 -20.15 4.97 -9.00
N PRO A 70 -20.50 5.69 -7.90
CA PRO A 70 -21.67 6.57 -7.87
C PRO A 70 -21.74 7.60 -9.00
N TRP A 71 -20.59 8.08 -9.47
CA TRP A 71 -20.47 9.02 -10.59
C TRP A 71 -20.91 8.43 -11.95
N ASN A 72 -20.87 7.10 -12.10
CA ASN A 72 -21.32 6.39 -13.30
C ASN A 72 -22.82 6.02 -13.25
N ARG A 73 -23.54 6.39 -12.18
CA ARG A 73 -24.95 6.03 -11.96
C ARG A 73 -25.94 7.18 -12.18
N SER A 74 -25.49 8.34 -12.65
CA SER A 74 -26.31 9.53 -12.92
C SER A 74 -26.74 9.64 -14.37
#